data_AF-A0A373A483-F1
#
_entry.id   AF-A0A373A483-F1
#
_cell.length_a   1.000
_cell.length_b   1.000
_cell.length_c   1.000
_cell.angle_alpha   90.00
_cell.angle_beta   90.00
_cell.angle_gamma   90.00
#
_symmetry.space_group_name_H-M   'P 1'
#
loop_
_entity.id
_entity.type
_entity.pdbx_description
1 polymer ?
#
loop_
_entity_poly.entity_id
_entity_poly.type
_entity_poly.pdbx_seq_one_letter_code
_entity_poly.pdbx_strand_id
1 'polypeptide(L)'
;MPRAKSVCLVDGCIRTTVRDGRCAEHQLRKPWANRSRRNREVIPGWSRIRLRVLYRDRKTCYLCQSTGANEVDHIVPVARGGTHDPTNLAAVCSACHRQKTQRESRGG
;
A
#
# COMPACT_ATOMS: atom_id res chain seq x y z
N MET A 1 -15.96 39.99 -12.46
CA MET A 1 -14.84 40.69 -11.77
C MET A 1 -13.85 39.64 -11.29
N PRO A 2 -12.59 39.61 -11.76
CA PRO A 2 -11.60 38.68 -11.22
C PRO A 2 -11.29 39.05 -9.76
N ARG A 3 -11.36 38.07 -8.84
CA ARG A 3 -10.95 38.25 -7.45
C ARG A 3 -9.46 38.62 -7.40
N ALA A 4 -9.10 39.63 -6.62
CA ALA A 4 -7.71 39.97 -6.36
C ALA A 4 -6.96 38.76 -5.81
N LYS A 5 -5.76 38.50 -6.33
CA LYS A 5 -4.96 37.34 -5.91
C LYS A 5 -4.45 37.57 -4.48
N SER A 6 -4.68 36.61 -3.58
CA SER A 6 -4.24 36.69 -2.18
C SER A 6 -2.79 36.25 -1.99
N VAL A 7 -2.19 36.57 -0.84
CA VAL A 7 -0.89 36.02 -0.42
C VAL A 7 -1.08 34.58 0.08
N CYS A 8 -0.06 33.74 -0.10
CA CYS A 8 -0.05 32.35 0.32
C CYS A 8 -0.33 32.20 1.83
N LEU A 9 -1.20 31.26 2.18
CA LEU A 9 -1.59 30.98 3.57
C LEU A 9 -0.54 30.20 4.39
N VAL A 10 0.65 29.97 3.82
CA VAL A 10 1.75 29.31 4.54
C VAL A 10 2.49 30.39 5.33
N ASP A 11 2.72 30.11 6.61
CA ASP A 11 3.42 31.03 7.51
C ASP A 11 4.74 31.51 6.90
N GLY A 12 4.95 32.83 6.90
CA GLY A 12 6.13 33.47 6.29
C GLY A 12 6.19 33.49 4.75
N CYS A 13 5.22 32.93 4.02
CA CYS A 13 5.26 32.93 2.55
C CYS A 13 4.59 34.16 1.93
N ILE A 14 5.39 35.04 1.32
CA ILE A 14 4.92 36.27 0.66
C ILE A 14 4.45 36.09 -0.79
N ARG A 15 4.51 34.87 -1.32
CA ARG A 15 4.18 34.60 -2.74
C ARG A 15 2.67 34.64 -2.98
N THR A 16 2.29 35.02 -4.19
CA THR A 16 0.89 35.07 -4.63
C THR A 16 0.26 33.68 -4.75
N THR A 17 -1.01 33.55 -4.37
CA THR A 17 -1.77 32.31 -4.50
C THR A 17 -2.07 31.99 -5.95
N VAL A 18 -1.93 30.71 -6.29
CA VAL A 18 -2.31 30.18 -7.61
C VAL A 18 -3.60 29.37 -7.51
N ARG A 19 -3.75 28.57 -6.45
CA ARG A 19 -4.91 27.71 -6.20
C ARG A 19 -4.92 27.25 -4.73
N ASP A 20 -6.12 27.02 -4.18
CA ASP A 20 -6.35 26.51 -2.81
C ASP A 20 -5.67 27.35 -1.71
N GLY A 21 -5.53 28.67 -1.93
CA GLY A 21 -4.90 29.58 -0.98
C GLY A 21 -3.38 29.39 -0.83
N ARG A 22 -2.70 28.68 -1.75
CA ARG A 22 -1.25 28.46 -1.72
C ARG A 22 -0.56 28.94 -3.01
N CYS A 23 0.72 29.30 -2.91
CA CYS A 23 1.56 29.63 -4.07
C CYS A 23 1.97 28.37 -4.84
N ALA A 24 2.58 28.53 -6.02
CA ALA A 24 2.98 27.41 -6.88
C ALA A 24 3.97 26.43 -6.20
N GLU A 25 4.82 26.94 -5.29
CA GLU A 25 5.80 26.15 -4.55
C GLU A 25 5.17 25.39 -3.36
N HIS A 26 4.15 25.98 -2.73
CA HIS A 26 3.44 25.40 -1.60
C HIS A 26 2.14 24.68 -1.99
N GLN A 27 1.85 24.54 -3.27
CA GLN A 27 0.83 23.61 -3.73
C GLN A 27 1.25 22.21 -3.26
N LEU A 28 0.50 21.66 -2.28
CA LEU A 28 0.67 20.26 -1.86
C LEU A 28 0.76 19.42 -3.13
N ARG A 29 1.78 18.55 -3.21
CA ARG A 29 1.90 17.58 -4.32
C ARG A 29 0.52 16.97 -4.51
N LYS A 30 0.04 17.01 -5.75
CA LYS A 30 -1.34 16.69 -6.13
C LYS A 30 -1.86 15.53 -5.28
N PRO A 31 -3.06 15.59 -4.68
CA PRO A 31 -3.54 14.53 -3.79
C PRO A 31 -3.44 13.11 -4.38
N TRP A 32 -3.56 12.97 -5.71
CA TRP A 32 -3.35 11.72 -6.44
C TRP A 32 -1.88 11.30 -6.59
N ALA A 33 -0.94 12.22 -6.49
CA ALA A 33 0.50 11.96 -6.48
C ALA A 33 0.95 11.37 -5.14
N ASN A 34 0.15 11.51 -4.08
CA ASN A 34 0.36 10.78 -2.85
C ASN A 34 -0.17 9.36 -3.05
N ARG A 35 0.71 8.46 -3.52
CA ARG A 35 0.41 7.03 -3.53
C ARG A 35 0.09 6.61 -2.11
N SER A 36 -1.17 6.24 -1.85
CA SER A 36 -1.58 5.60 -0.59
C SER A 36 -0.64 4.43 -0.29
N ARG A 37 -0.50 4.01 0.97
CA ARG A 37 0.34 2.85 1.34
C ARG A 37 0.06 1.65 0.43
N ARG A 38 -1.23 1.37 0.20
CA ARG A 38 -1.75 0.37 -0.74
C ARG A 38 -1.26 0.54 -2.18
N ASN A 39 -1.09 1.79 -2.66
CA ASN A 39 -0.56 2.09 -4.00
C ASN A 39 0.98 2.11 -4.07
N ARG A 40 1.67 2.19 -2.92
CA ARG A 40 3.15 2.05 -2.86
C ARG A 40 3.58 0.58 -2.89
N GLU A 41 2.71 -0.32 -2.42
CA GLU A 41 2.93 -1.77 -2.36
C GLU A 41 2.56 -2.49 -3.67
N VAL A 42 2.19 -1.76 -4.73
CA VAL A 42 1.94 -2.37 -6.05
C VAL A 42 3.28 -2.74 -6.67
N ILE A 43 3.72 -3.96 -6.37
CA ILE A 43 4.92 -4.56 -6.95
C ILE A 43 4.67 -4.73 -8.46
N PRO A 44 5.54 -4.19 -9.33
CA PRO A 44 5.46 -4.46 -10.77
C PRO A 44 5.46 -5.97 -11.01
N GLY A 45 4.45 -6.48 -11.73
CA GLY A 45 4.34 -7.91 -12.00
C GLY A 45 3.78 -8.76 -10.85
N TRP A 46 3.14 -8.15 -9.85
CA TRP A 46 2.49 -8.87 -8.74
C TRP A 46 1.58 -10.01 -9.22
N SER A 47 0.80 -9.83 -10.28
CA SER A 47 -0.05 -10.89 -10.83
C SER A 47 0.74 -12.14 -11.24
N ARG A 48 1.94 -11.97 -11.81
CA ARG A 48 2.82 -13.09 -12.19
C ARG A 48 3.44 -13.75 -10.96
N ILE A 49 3.91 -12.96 -10.00
CA ILE A 49 4.47 -13.48 -8.74
C ILE A 49 3.41 -14.27 -7.97
N ARG A 50 2.20 -13.70 -7.84
CA ARG A 50 1.07 -14.34 -7.17
C ARG A 50 0.73 -15.70 -7.79
N LEU A 51 0.58 -15.75 -9.11
CA LEU A 51 0.31 -17.02 -9.81
C LEU A 51 1.44 -18.04 -9.63
N ARG A 52 2.71 -17.58 -9.67
CA ARG A 52 3.88 -18.45 -9.46
C ARG A 52 3.88 -19.06 -8.06
N VAL A 53 3.64 -18.26 -7.03
CA VAL A 53 3.59 -18.74 -5.63
C VAL A 53 2.43 -19.70 -5.42
N LEU A 54 1.23 -19.36 -5.92
CA LEU A 54 0.07 -20.25 -5.83
C LEU A 54 0.30 -21.59 -6.55
N TYR A 55 0.98 -21.58 -7.69
CA TYR A 55 1.31 -22.79 -8.42
C TYR A 55 2.39 -23.62 -7.70
N ARG A 56 3.46 -22.97 -7.22
CA ARG A 56 4.53 -23.59 -6.41
C ARG A 56 3.96 -24.32 -5.20
N ASP A 57 3.06 -23.67 -4.49
CA ASP A 57 2.47 -24.19 -3.24
C ASP A 57 1.26 -25.11 -3.50
N ARG A 58 0.97 -25.43 -4.78
CA ARG A 58 -0.17 -26.25 -5.21
C ARG A 58 -1.51 -25.77 -4.64
N LYS A 59 -1.67 -24.45 -4.46
CA LYS A 59 -2.82 -23.82 -3.79
C LYS A 59 -3.09 -24.42 -2.40
N THR A 60 -2.04 -24.80 -1.68
CA THR A 60 -2.12 -25.31 -0.31
C THR A 60 -1.80 -24.18 0.66
N CYS A 61 -2.68 -23.98 1.64
CA CYS A 61 -2.49 -22.92 2.64
C CYS A 61 -1.32 -23.27 3.57
N TYR A 62 -0.34 -22.38 3.74
CA TYR A 62 0.80 -22.63 4.63
C TYR A 62 0.41 -22.69 6.13
N LEU A 63 -0.74 -22.12 6.51
CA LEU A 63 -1.21 -22.07 7.90
C LEU A 63 -2.05 -23.29 8.28
N CYS A 64 -3.02 -23.66 7.46
CA CYS A 64 -3.96 -24.76 7.76
C CYS A 64 -3.73 -26.02 6.93
N GLN A 65 -2.77 -26.01 6.00
CA GLN A 65 -2.42 -27.11 5.11
C GLN A 65 -3.56 -27.63 4.22
N SER A 66 -4.69 -26.92 4.17
CA SER A 66 -5.81 -27.25 3.30
C SER A 66 -5.59 -26.72 1.88
N THR A 67 -6.10 -27.45 0.90
CA THR A 67 -6.16 -27.00 -0.49
C THR A 67 -7.21 -25.89 -0.65
N GLY A 68 -7.09 -25.09 -1.72
CA GLY A 68 -7.99 -23.96 -1.98
C GLY A 68 -7.43 -22.60 -1.56
N ALA A 69 -6.12 -22.49 -1.36
CA ALA A 69 -5.47 -21.19 -1.22
C ALA A 69 -5.60 -20.38 -2.52
N ASN A 70 -6.11 -19.16 -2.37
CA ASN A 70 -6.40 -18.23 -3.46
C ASN A 70 -5.65 -16.90 -3.27
N GLU A 71 -5.09 -16.65 -2.10
CA GLU A 71 -4.34 -15.46 -1.75
C GLU A 71 -2.87 -15.79 -1.50
N VAL A 72 -2.03 -14.76 -1.55
CA VAL A 72 -0.60 -14.85 -1.24
C VAL A 72 -0.33 -13.82 -0.18
N ASP A 73 0.32 -14.26 0.89
CA ASP A 73 0.60 -13.46 2.08
C ASP A 73 2.09 -13.53 2.42
N HIS A 74 2.56 -12.51 3.13
CA HIS A 74 3.93 -12.44 3.61
C HIS A 74 4.10 -13.29 4.87
N ILE A 75 5.03 -14.24 4.84
CA ILE A 75 5.38 -15.09 6.00
C ILE A 75 5.82 -14.19 7.15
N VAL A 76 6.79 -13.31 6.89
CA VAL A 76 7.17 -12.21 7.78
C VAL A 76 6.46 -10.94 7.29
N PRO A 77 5.61 -10.29 8.10
CA PRO A 77 4.90 -9.09 7.69
C PRO A 77 5.85 -7.95 7.35
N VAL A 78 5.48 -7.12 6.38
CA VAL A 78 6.26 -5.92 5.99
C VAL A 78 6.48 -4.98 7.18
N ALA A 79 5.49 -4.88 8.08
CA ALA A 79 5.61 -4.09 9.31
C ALA A 79 6.72 -4.56 10.27
N ARG A 80 7.13 -5.84 10.18
CA ARG A 80 8.22 -6.44 10.95
C ARG A 80 9.50 -6.62 10.13
N GLY A 81 9.63 -5.94 8.99
CA GLY A 81 10.81 -6.00 8.12
C GLY A 81 10.78 -7.10 7.05
N GLY A 82 9.63 -7.73 6.80
CA GLY A 82 9.49 -8.70 5.72
C GLY A 82 9.67 -8.11 4.33
N THR A 83 10.29 -8.87 3.42
CA THR A 83 10.51 -8.44 2.02
C THR A 83 9.41 -8.93 1.08
N HIS A 84 9.36 -8.38 -0.13
CA HIS A 84 8.44 -8.83 -1.18
C HIS A 84 9.00 -9.96 -2.05
N ASP A 85 10.08 -10.60 -1.61
CA ASP A 85 10.70 -11.70 -2.33
C ASP A 85 9.80 -12.93 -2.35
N PRO A 86 9.79 -13.73 -3.43
CA PRO A 86 9.02 -14.97 -3.51
C PRO A 86 9.32 -15.98 -2.39
N THR A 87 10.47 -15.86 -1.72
CA THR A 87 10.86 -16.66 -0.56
C THR A 87 10.09 -16.27 0.71
N ASN A 88 9.69 -15.01 0.86
CA ASN A 88 8.87 -14.52 1.96
C ASN A 88 7.36 -14.54 1.63
N LEU A 89 6.98 -15.04 0.46
CA LEU A 89 5.58 -15.12 0.02
C LEU A 89 5.10 -16.58 0.04
N ALA A 90 3.92 -16.81 0.60
CA ALA A 90 3.31 -18.14 0.66
C ALA A 90 1.81 -18.09 0.34
N ALA A 91 1.30 -19.18 -0.23
CA ALA A 91 -0.13 -19.33 -0.51
C ALA A 91 -0.94 -19.48 0.79
N VAL A 92 -2.02 -18.73 0.90
CA VAL A 92 -2.91 -18.73 2.07
C VAL A 92 -4.38 -18.74 1.62
N CYS A 93 -5.25 -19.38 2.40
CA CYS A 93 -6.69 -19.28 2.17
C CYS A 93 -7.26 -18.00 2.80
N SER A 94 -8.33 -17.45 2.23
CA SER A 94 -8.91 -16.18 2.71
C SER A 94 -9.25 -16.17 4.20
N ALA A 95 -9.68 -17.33 4.74
CA ALA A 95 -10.02 -17.46 6.15
C ALA A 95 -8.80 -17.33 7.07
N CYS A 96 -7.68 -17.97 6.72
CA CYS A 96 -6.45 -17.88 7.51
C CYS A 96 -5.79 -16.50 7.35
N HIS A 97 -5.81 -15.94 6.14
CA HIS A 97 -5.30 -14.60 5.87
C HIS A 97 -6.01 -13.55 6.72
N ARG A 98 -7.36 -13.55 6.72
CA ARG A 98 -8.15 -12.63 7.54
C ARG A 98 -7.85 -12.77 9.04
N GLN A 99 -7.64 -13.99 9.54
CA GLN A 99 -7.28 -14.23 10.93
C GLN A 99 -5.89 -13.69 11.26
N LYS A 100 -4.89 -13.90 10.38
CA LYS A 100 -3.54 -13.36 10.55
C LYS A 100 -3.55 -11.83 10.57
N THR A 101 -4.21 -11.19 9.61
CA THR A 101 -4.33 -9.72 9.58
C THR A 101 -4.98 -9.16 10.84
N GLN A 102 -6.03 -9.81 11.37
CA GLN A 102 -6.66 -9.38 12.63
C GLN A 102 -5.74 -9.53 13.85
N ARG A 103 -4.91 -10.57 13.89
CA ARG A 103 -3.91 -10.77 14.95
C ARG A 103 -2.82 -9.70 14.87
N GLU A 104 -2.35 -9.41 13.66
CA GLU A 104 -1.34 -8.39 13.39
C GLU A 104 -1.84 -6.99 13.74
N SER A 105 -3.10 -6.65 13.45
CA SER A 105 -3.67 -5.34 13.78
C SER A 105 -3.86 -5.10 15.29
N ARG A 106 -3.95 -6.17 16.09
CA ARG A 106 -4.12 -6.10 17.55
C ARG A 106 -2.80 -6.06 18.32
N GLY A 107 -1.68 -6.40 17.67
CA GLY A 107 -0.35 -6.45 18.29
C GLY A 107 0.55 -5.29 17.90
N GLY A 108 -0.04 -4.12 17.62
CA GLY A 108 0.67 -2.87 17.32
C GLY A 108 0.60 -1.89 18.49
#